data_AF-A0A2M7CHN3-F1
#
_entry.id   AF-A0A2M7CHN3-F1
#
_cell.length_a   1.000
_cell.length_b   1.000
_cell.length_c   1.000
_cell.angle_alpha   90.00
_cell.angle_beta   90.00
_cell.angle_gamma   90.00
#
_symmetry.space_group_name_H-M   'P 1'
#
loop_
_entity.id
_entity.type
_entity.pdbx_description
1 polymer ?
#
loop_
_entity_poly.entity_id
_entity_poly.type
_entity_poly.pdbx_seq_one_letter_code
_entity_poly.pdbx_strand_id
1 'polypeptide(L)' 'RKTKNEKFHFTEAYLLSNLNINKFKSAVESDKLKIDIRIGVYRSGKNKGKYHDHGTGFRINKRDFLHLFDNFTQII' A
#
# COMPACT_ATOMS: atom_id res chain seq x y z
N ARG A 1 -13.07 3.74 -9.60
CA ARG A 1 -14.06 3.74 -10.71
C ARG A 1 -13.50 2.79 -11.75
N LYS A 2 -13.88 1.50 -11.73
CA LYS A 2 -13.39 0.56 -12.76
C LYS A 2 -14.09 0.92 -14.06
N THR A 3 -13.33 1.22 -15.11
CA THR A 3 -13.92 1.46 -16.42
C THR A 3 -13.84 0.17 -17.24
N LYS A 4 -14.85 -0.12 -18.07
CA LYS A 4 -14.87 -1.36 -18.88
C LYS A 4 -13.68 -1.47 -19.85
N ASN A 5 -13.03 -0.34 -20.15
CA ASN A 5 -11.95 -0.25 -21.13
C ASN A 5 -10.57 -0.04 -20.48
N GLU A 6 -10.46 -0.09 -19.15
CA GLU A 6 -9.19 0.03 -18.46
C GLU A 6 -8.30 -1.18 -18.79
N LYS A 7 -7.12 -0.92 -19.35
CA LYS A 7 -6.12 -1.94 -19.66
C LYS A 7 -4.84 -1.64 -18.89
N PHE A 8 -4.16 -2.68 -18.45
CA PHE A 8 -2.92 -2.58 -17.68
C PHE A 8 -1.80 -3.31 -18.44
N HIS A 9 -0.66 -2.64 -18.60
CA HIS A 9 0.57 -3.24 -19.11
C HIS A 9 1.63 -3.10 -18.02
N PHE A 10 2.05 -4.23 -17.45
CA PHE A 10 3.06 -4.27 -16.40
C PHE A 10 4.43 -4.28 -17.06
N THR A 11 5.23 -3.25 -16.83
CA THR A 11 6.50 -3.03 -17.53
C THR A 11 7.73 -3.34 -16.68
N GLU A 12 7.58 -3.37 -15.35
CA GLU A 12 8.70 -3.52 -14.41
C GLU A 12 8.24 -4.26 -13.16
N ALA A 13 9.17 -4.97 -12.51
CA ALA A 13 8.95 -5.55 -11.20
C ALA A 13 10.23 -5.57 -10.36
N TYR A 14 10.08 -5.38 -9.05
CA TYR A 14 11.17 -5.38 -8.07
C TYR A 14 10.85 -6.37 -6.95
N LEU A 15 11.80 -7.23 -6.64
CA LEU A 15 11.80 -8.05 -5.42
C LEU A 15 12.43 -7.23 -4.30
N LEU A 16 11.64 -6.89 -3.28
CA LEU A 16 12.13 -6.29 -2.04
C LEU A 16 12.20 -7.37 -0.97
N SER A 17 13.33 -7.52 -0.30
CA SER A 17 13.51 -8.53 0.74
C SER A 17 14.19 -7.97 1.96
N ASN A 18 14.10 -8.72 3.07
CA ASN A 18 14.62 -8.31 4.37
C ASN A 18 14.00 -6.98 4.83
N LEU A 19 12.69 -7.00 5.06
CA LEU A 19 11.99 -5.88 5.71
C LEU A 19 12.64 -5.61 7.08
N ASN A 20 13.12 -4.39 7.27
CA ASN A 20 13.87 -4.03 8.46
C ASN A 20 12.97 -3.31 9.47
N ILE A 21 12.77 -3.91 10.64
CA ILE A 21 11.85 -3.39 11.66
C ILE A 21 12.29 -2.03 12.23
N ASN A 22 13.59 -1.79 12.34
CA ASN A 22 14.10 -0.51 12.83
C ASN A 22 13.85 0.59 11.82
N LYS A 23 14.11 0.33 10.53
CA LYS A 23 13.78 1.26 9.44
C LYS A 23 12.27 1.51 9.35
N PHE A 24 11.46 0.47 9.55
CA PHE A 24 10.01 0.59 9.61
C PHE A 24 9.56 1.52 10.75
N LYS A 25 10.06 1.31 11.97
CA LYS A 25 9.76 2.15 13.12
C LYS A 25 10.17 3.61 12.87
N SER A 26 11.40 3.84 12.41
CA SER A 26 11.87 5.19 12.08
C SER A 26 11.06 5.83 10.96
N ALA A 27 10.54 5.07 10.00
CA ALA A 27 9.67 5.59 8.96
C ALA A 27 8.29 6.01 9.51
N VAL A 28 7.76 5.32 10.52
CA VAL A 28 6.56 5.78 11.26
C VAL A 28 6.87 7.08 11.99
N GLU A 29 7.94 7.11 12.77
CA GLU A 29 8.33 8.26 13.60
C GLU A 29 8.64 9.52 12.76
N SER A 30 9.23 9.34 11.58
CA SER A 30 9.53 10.42 10.62
C SER A 30 8.39 10.74 9.66
N ASP A 31 7.19 10.19 9.90
CA ASP A 31 5.97 10.47 9.13
C ASP A 31 6.06 10.05 7.63
N LYS A 32 7.01 9.16 7.29
CA LYS A 32 7.15 8.59 5.94
C LYS A 32 6.23 7.40 5.73
N LEU A 33 6.00 6.60 6.77
CA LEU A 33 5.09 5.46 6.77
C LEU A 33 3.84 5.78 7.59
N LYS A 34 2.72 5.87 6.90
CA LYS A 34 1.43 6.28 7.46
C LYS A 34 0.64 5.09 7.99
N ILE A 35 -0.05 5.32 9.09
CA ILE A 35 -1.11 4.44 9.59
C ILE A 35 -2.43 4.99 9.07
N ASP A 36 -2.97 4.35 8.04
CA ASP A 36 -4.18 4.77 7.31
C ASP A 36 -5.40 4.02 7.87
N ILE A 37 -6.30 4.73 8.57
CA ILE A 37 -7.57 4.20 9.07
C ILE A 37 -8.59 4.23 7.93
N ARG A 38 -8.94 3.06 7.39
CA ARG A 38 -9.71 2.94 6.14
C ARG A 38 -11.14 2.46 6.37
N ILE A 39 -11.87 3.21 7.19
CA ILE A 39 -13.28 2.94 7.46
C ILE A 39 -14.13 3.77 6.51
N GLY A 40 -14.80 3.09 5.58
CA GLY A 40 -15.72 3.67 4.62
C GLY A 40 -17.13 3.09 4.72
N VAL A 41 -17.85 3.15 3.61
CA VAL A 41 -19.18 2.56 3.47
C VAL A 41 -19.27 1.77 2.16
N TYR A 42 -20.00 0.66 2.17
CA TYR A 42 -20.31 -0.07 0.94
C TYR A 42 -21.16 0.81 0.02
N ARG A 43 -20.66 1.09 -1.18
CA ARG A 43 -21.33 1.98 -2.16
C ARG A 43 -22.43 1.30 -2.99
N SER A 44 -22.44 -0.04 -3.04
CA SER A 44 -23.35 -0.83 -3.87
C SER A 44 -23.50 -2.27 -3.35
N GLY A 45 -24.41 -3.03 -3.96
CA GLY A 45 -24.69 -4.43 -3.60
C GLY A 45 -25.52 -4.57 -2.34
N LYS A 46 -25.66 -5.81 -1.84
CA LYS A 46 -26.54 -6.15 -0.69
C LYS A 46 -26.21 -5.42 0.62
N ASN A 47 -24.99 -4.92 0.75
CA ASN A 47 -24.51 -4.21 1.95
C ASN A 47 -24.51 -2.69 1.79
N LYS A 48 -25.08 -2.14 0.71
CA LYS A 48 -25.05 -0.70 0.42
C LYS A 48 -25.49 0.11 1.65
N GLY A 49 -24.67 1.11 2.02
CA GLY A 49 -24.91 1.98 3.18
C GLY A 49 -24.36 1.47 4.51
N LYS A 50 -23.97 0.19 4.62
CA LYS A 50 -23.31 -0.33 5.82
C LYS A 50 -21.85 0.13 5.89
N TYR A 51 -21.35 0.32 7.12
CA TYR A 51 -19.93 0.56 7.35
C TYR A 51 -19.07 -0.57 6.76
N HIS A 52 -17.93 -0.19 6.23
CA HIS A 52 -16.96 -1.08 5.62
C HIS A 52 -15.57 -0.71 6.11
N ASP A 53 -15.08 -1.46 7.08
CA ASP A 53 -13.69 -1.38 7.47
C ASP A 53 -12.84 -2.18 6.47
N HIS A 54 -11.97 -1.48 5.73
CA HIS A 54 -11.02 -2.09 4.80
C HIS A 54 -9.76 -2.61 5.51
N GLY A 55 -9.66 -2.44 6.83
CA GLY A 55 -8.51 -2.72 7.68
C GLY A 55 -7.53 -1.54 7.72
N THR A 56 -6.94 -1.28 8.87
CA THR A 56 -5.85 -0.30 9.02
C THR A 56 -4.68 -0.67 8.10
N GLY A 57 -4.26 0.27 7.25
CA GLY A 57 -3.19 0.05 6.29
C GLY A 57 -1.91 0.78 6.68
N PHE A 58 -0.77 0.11 6.62
CA PHE A 58 0.53 0.79 6.61
C PHE A 58 0.89 1.17 5.18
N ARG A 59 1.03 2.47 4.91
CA ARG A 59 1.21 3.00 3.55
C ARG A 59 2.39 3.95 3.50
N ILE A 60 3.21 3.82 2.46
CA ILE A 60 4.40 4.64 2.27
C ILE A 60 4.43 5.18 0.84
N ASN A 61 5.05 6.34 0.65
CA ASN A 61 5.26 6.92 -0.67
C ASN A 61 6.25 6.05 -1.48
N LYS A 62 6.04 5.91 -2.80
CA LYS A 62 6.94 5.18 -3.71
C LYS A 62 8.38 5.72 -3.71
N ARG A 63 8.63 6.98 -3.35
CA ARG A 63 10.01 7.46 -3.21
C ARG A 63 10.71 6.94 -1.95
N ASP A 64 9.94 6.54 -0.94
CA ASP A 64 10.44 6.21 0.40
C ASP A 64 10.40 4.69 0.69
N PHE A 65 9.61 3.89 -0.05
CA PHE A 65 9.39 2.46 0.27
C PHE A 65 10.65 1.59 0.18
N LEU A 66 11.61 1.92 -0.70
CA LEU A 66 12.87 1.19 -0.80
C LEU A 66 13.68 1.28 0.51
N HIS A 67 13.50 2.35 1.30
CA HIS A 67 14.18 2.53 2.57
C HIS A 67 13.62 1.65 3.70
N LEU A 68 12.56 0.88 3.48
CA LEU A 68 12.05 -0.06 4.49
C LEU A 68 12.78 -1.40 4.46
N PHE A 69 13.38 -1.73 3.32
CA PHE A 69 13.98 -3.03 3.05
C PHE A 69 15.51 -2.90 3.05
N ASP A 70 16.19 -4.00 3.36
CA ASP A 70 17.65 -4.04 3.26
C ASP A 70 18.09 -4.38 1.84
N ASN A 71 17.27 -5.10 1.07
CA ASN A 71 17.60 -5.52 -0.28
C ASN A 71 16.46 -5.21 -1.25
N PHE A 72 16.83 -4.80 -2.46
CA PHE A 72 15.91 -4.71 -3.60
C PHE A 72 16.63 -5.09 -4.90
N THR A 73 15.96 -5.87 -5.74
CA THR A 73 16.50 -6.29 -7.04
C THR A 73 15.40 -6.19 -8.09
N GLN A 74 15.72 -5.64 -9.26
CA GLN A 74 14.81 -5.67 -10.40
C GLN A 74 14.73 -7.08 -10.97
N ILE A 75 13.52 -7.57 -11.22
CA ILE A 75 13.26 -8.94 -11.71
C ILE A 75 12.50 -8.98 -13.04
N ILE A 76 11.92 -7.86 -13.47
CA ILE A 76 11.33 -7.64 -14.80
C ILE A 76 11.72 -6.25 -15.27
#